data_AF-A0A8C7BI00-F1
#
_entry.id   AF-A0A8C7BI00-F1
#
_cell.length_a   1.000
_cell.length_b   1.000
_cell.length_c   1.000
_cell.angle_alpha   90.00
_cell.angle_beta   90.00
_cell.angle_gamma   90.00
#
_symmetry.space_group_name_H-M   'P 1'
#
loop_
_entity.id
_entity.type
_entity.pdbx_description
1 polymer ?
#
loop_
_entity_poly.entity_id
_entity_poly.type
_entity_poly.pdbx_seq_one_letter_code
_entity_poly.pdbx_strand_id
1 'polypeptide(L)'
;MYTFVVRDENSSVYAEVSRLLLATGHWKRLRRDNPRFNLMLGERNRLPFGRLGHEPGLMQLVNYYRGADKLCRKASLVKLIKTSPDLAESCTWFPESYVIYPTNLKTPVAPAQNGIHPPIHNSRTDEREFFLASYNRKKEDGEGNVWIAKSSAGAKGEGILISSEATELLDFIDNQGQVHVIQKYLEHPLLLEPGHRKFDIR
;
A
#
# COMPACT_ATOMS: atom_id res chain seq x y z
N MET A 1 -4.57 -9.67 36.21
CA MET A 1 -5.25 -8.57 35.52
C MET A 1 -4.33 -8.07 34.43
N TYR A 2 -4.79 -8.06 33.18
CA TYR A 2 -3.99 -7.62 32.03
C TYR A 2 -4.09 -6.11 31.82
N THR A 3 -3.11 -5.52 31.16
CA THR A 3 -3.07 -4.09 30.87
C THR A 3 -2.90 -3.81 29.38
N PHE A 4 -3.52 -2.75 28.89
CA PHE A 4 -3.35 -2.34 27.49
C PHE A 4 -3.28 -0.81 27.33
N VAL A 5 -2.68 -0.38 26.22
CA VAL A 5 -2.61 1.02 25.80
C VAL A 5 -3.25 1.21 24.43
N VAL A 6 -3.86 2.37 24.23
CA VAL A 6 -4.41 2.81 22.94
C VAL A 6 -3.61 4.00 22.45
N ARG A 7 -3.09 3.93 21.23
CA ARG A 7 -2.24 4.96 20.61
C ARG A 7 -2.81 5.50 19.29
N ASP A 8 -3.89 4.89 18.77
CA ASP A 8 -4.67 5.38 17.65
C ASP A 8 -6.14 5.57 18.03
N GLU A 9 -6.49 6.78 18.45
CA GLU A 9 -7.88 7.11 18.81
C GLU A 9 -8.79 7.21 17.56
N ASN A 10 -8.22 7.29 16.35
CA ASN A 10 -8.98 7.39 15.11
C ASN A 10 -9.37 6.00 14.55
N SER A 11 -9.16 4.92 15.30
CA SER A 11 -9.51 3.57 14.88
C SER A 11 -10.86 3.15 15.43
N SER A 12 -11.88 3.05 14.57
CA SER A 12 -13.21 2.56 14.96
C SER A 12 -13.17 1.11 15.46
N VAL A 13 -12.42 0.24 14.76
CA VAL A 13 -12.27 -1.18 15.10
C VAL A 13 -11.64 -1.33 16.49
N TYR A 14 -10.50 -0.67 16.74
CA TYR A 14 -9.79 -0.83 18.00
C TYR A 14 -10.39 -0.02 19.15
N ALA A 15 -11.22 0.98 18.87
CA ALA A 15 -12.10 1.59 19.87
C ALA A 15 -13.11 0.56 20.42
N GLU A 16 -13.74 -0.23 19.53
CA GLU A 16 -14.67 -1.28 19.95
C GLU A 16 -13.96 -2.44 20.65
N VAL A 17 -12.79 -2.87 20.16
CA VAL A 17 -11.96 -3.86 20.88
C VAL A 17 -11.60 -3.36 22.28
N SER A 18 -11.19 -2.10 22.43
CA SER A 18 -10.91 -1.50 23.75
C SER A 18 -12.13 -1.55 24.67
N ARG A 19 -13.33 -1.24 24.15
CA ARG A 19 -14.59 -1.32 24.92
C ARG A 19 -14.87 -2.75 25.37
N LEU A 20 -14.73 -3.73 24.47
CA LEU A 20 -14.95 -5.15 24.76
C LEU A 20 -13.96 -5.68 25.81
N LEU A 21 -12.67 -5.33 25.70
CA LEU A 21 -11.65 -5.72 26.68
C LEU A 21 -12.02 -5.22 28.09
N LEU A 22 -12.39 -3.94 28.22
CA LEU A 22 -12.80 -3.37 29.50
C LEU A 22 -14.06 -4.04 30.07
N ALA A 23 -15.04 -4.35 29.23
CA ALA A 23 -16.28 -5.01 29.62
C ALA A 23 -16.06 -6.42 30.22
N THR A 24 -14.93 -7.08 29.91
CA THR A 24 -14.59 -8.37 30.53
C THR A 24 -14.23 -8.28 32.03
N GLY A 25 -13.88 -7.10 32.54
CA GLY A 25 -13.36 -6.92 33.90
C GLY A 25 -11.94 -7.46 34.15
N HIS A 26 -11.33 -8.16 33.18
CA HIS A 26 -9.97 -8.72 33.30
C HIS A 26 -8.87 -7.82 32.75
N TRP A 27 -9.25 -6.72 32.09
CA TRP A 27 -8.35 -5.78 31.42
C TRP A 27 -8.47 -4.36 31.99
N LYS A 28 -7.33 -3.68 32.08
CA LYS A 28 -7.25 -2.28 32.48
C LYS A 28 -6.56 -1.45 31.39
N ARG A 29 -7.21 -0.36 30.97
CA ARG A 29 -6.58 0.63 30.08
C ARG A 29 -5.59 1.48 30.89
N LEU A 30 -4.37 1.61 30.38
CA LEU A 30 -3.34 2.49 30.93
C LEU A 30 -3.24 3.79 30.13
N ARG A 31 -2.48 4.76 30.65
CA ARG A 31 -2.08 5.95 29.89
C ARG A 31 -1.26 5.54 28.66
N ARG A 32 -1.44 6.26 27.55
CA ARG A 32 -0.86 5.98 26.23
C ARG A 32 0.64 5.63 26.23
N ASP A 33 1.41 6.33 27.05
CA ASP A 33 2.87 6.22 27.10
C ASP A 33 3.40 5.41 28.29
N ASN A 34 2.52 4.74 29.04
CA ASN A 34 2.97 3.80 30.06
C ASN A 34 3.60 2.58 29.37
N PRO A 35 4.88 2.23 29.64
CA PRO A 35 5.55 1.12 28.95
C PRO A 35 5.15 -0.27 29.47
N ARG A 36 4.58 -0.37 30.68
CA ARG A 36 4.23 -1.64 31.34
C ARG A 36 2.84 -2.14 30.94
N PHE A 37 2.67 -2.44 29.66
CA PHE A 37 1.45 -3.02 29.09
C PHE A 37 1.64 -4.47 28.63
N ASN A 38 0.54 -5.23 28.54
CA ASN A 38 0.49 -6.51 27.84
C ASN A 38 0.09 -6.35 26.37
N LEU A 39 -0.80 -5.41 26.05
CA LEU A 39 -1.29 -5.19 24.68
C LEU A 39 -1.16 -3.72 24.26
N MET A 40 -0.58 -3.47 23.09
CA MET A 40 -0.57 -2.17 22.44
C MET A 40 -1.52 -2.17 21.24
N LEU A 41 -2.56 -1.33 21.30
CA LEU A 41 -3.34 -0.92 20.13
C LEU A 41 -2.63 0.30 19.52
N GLY A 42 -1.64 0.03 18.67
CA GLY A 42 -0.61 0.97 18.25
C GLY A 42 -1.07 2.01 17.22
N GLU A 43 -0.21 3.01 16.97
CA GLU A 43 -0.46 4.02 15.93
C GLU A 43 -0.23 3.49 14.51
N ARG A 44 -1.02 3.97 13.53
CA ARG A 44 -0.94 3.54 12.11
C ARG A 44 0.43 3.80 11.47
N ASN A 45 1.10 4.89 11.87
CA ASN A 45 2.35 5.34 11.27
C ASN A 45 3.45 5.38 12.34
N ARG A 46 4.66 4.92 11.97
CA ARG A 46 5.85 4.96 12.84
C ARG A 46 5.66 4.31 14.22
N LEU A 47 4.91 3.21 14.27
CA LEU A 47 4.77 2.41 15.49
C LEU A 47 6.18 1.99 15.99
N PRO A 48 6.50 2.22 17.27
CA PRO A 48 7.83 2.01 17.82
C PRO A 48 8.12 0.53 18.13
N PHE A 49 8.12 -0.34 17.10
CA PHE A 49 8.34 -1.78 17.26
C PHE A 49 9.61 -2.13 18.03
N GLY A 50 10.68 -1.34 17.88
CA GLY A 50 11.96 -1.57 18.58
C GLY A 50 11.93 -1.32 20.09
N ARG A 51 10.80 -0.86 20.65
CA ARG A 51 10.61 -0.74 22.11
C ARG A 51 9.81 -1.89 22.70
N LEU A 52 9.26 -2.78 21.88
CA LEU A 52 8.40 -3.88 22.32
C LEU A 52 9.25 -5.09 22.73
N GLY A 53 8.80 -5.84 23.74
CA GLY A 53 9.45 -7.08 24.20
C GLY A 53 10.63 -6.87 25.15
N HIS A 54 10.85 -5.64 25.63
CA HIS A 54 11.97 -5.27 26.50
C HIS A 54 11.56 -5.04 27.97
N GLU A 55 10.29 -5.24 28.33
CA GLU A 55 9.79 -5.06 29.70
C GLU A 55 9.86 -6.38 30.50
N PRO A 56 10.71 -6.47 31.56
CA PRO A 56 10.86 -7.69 32.33
C PRO A 56 9.56 -8.15 32.99
N GLY A 57 9.25 -9.45 32.85
CA GLY A 57 8.06 -10.07 33.44
C GLY A 57 6.74 -9.74 32.73
N LEU A 58 6.79 -9.10 31.56
CA LEU A 58 5.61 -8.76 30.77
C LEU A 58 5.68 -9.33 29.36
N MET A 59 4.73 -10.21 29.02
CA MET A 59 4.50 -10.58 27.63
C MET A 59 3.78 -9.42 26.93
N GLN A 60 4.40 -8.90 25.87
CA GLN A 60 3.86 -7.80 25.08
C GLN A 60 3.39 -8.27 23.71
N LEU A 61 2.17 -7.87 23.35
CA LEU A 61 1.55 -8.07 22.03
C LEU A 61 1.20 -6.72 21.41
N VAL A 62 1.23 -6.66 20.08
CA VAL A 62 0.85 -5.48 19.30
C VAL A 62 -0.06 -5.87 18.14
N ASN A 63 -0.98 -5.00 17.78
CA ASN A 63 -2.01 -5.21 16.76
C ASN A 63 -1.57 -4.94 15.31
N TYR A 64 -0.26 -4.87 15.05
CA TYR A 64 0.32 -4.67 13.73
C TYR A 64 1.49 -5.63 13.51
N TYR A 65 1.60 -6.15 12.28
CA TYR A 65 2.81 -6.84 11.83
C TYR A 65 3.79 -5.84 11.22
N ARG A 66 5.01 -5.78 11.77
CA ARG A 66 6.08 -4.96 11.19
C ARG A 66 6.43 -5.49 9.80
N GLY A 67 6.38 -4.63 8.78
CA GLY A 67 6.64 -5.01 7.39
C GLY A 67 5.40 -5.33 6.55
N ALA A 68 4.20 -5.41 7.17
CA ALA A 68 2.94 -5.61 6.44
C ALA A 68 2.61 -4.45 5.48
N ASP A 69 3.27 -3.30 5.63
CA ASP A 69 3.17 -2.17 4.71
C ASP A 69 3.57 -2.52 3.27
N LYS A 70 4.40 -3.56 3.07
CA LYS A 70 4.72 -4.09 1.73
C LYS A 70 3.49 -4.60 0.98
N LEU A 71 2.51 -5.14 1.69
CA LEU A 71 1.23 -5.60 1.13
C LEU A 71 0.21 -4.46 1.05
N CYS A 72 0.21 -3.56 2.04
CA CYS A 72 -0.84 -2.55 2.20
C CYS A 72 -0.62 -1.24 1.42
N ARG A 73 0.53 -1.08 0.74
CA ARG A 73 0.84 0.09 -0.11
C ARG A 73 0.76 -0.31 -1.58
N LYS A 74 0.11 0.50 -2.43
CA LYS A 74 -0.17 0.12 -3.83
C LYS A 74 1.10 -0.21 -4.62
N ALA A 75 2.08 0.69 -4.61
CA ALA A 75 3.34 0.48 -5.33
C ALA A 75 4.15 -0.70 -4.77
N SER A 76 4.15 -0.86 -3.44
CA SER A 76 4.83 -1.98 -2.79
C SER A 76 4.17 -3.32 -3.11
N LEU A 77 2.84 -3.37 -3.22
CA LEU A 77 2.09 -4.55 -3.61
C LEU A 77 2.42 -4.99 -5.04
N VAL A 78 2.44 -4.05 -5.99
CA VAL A 78 2.83 -4.34 -7.38
C VAL A 78 4.23 -4.92 -7.41
N LYS A 79 5.18 -4.28 -6.71
CA LYS A 79 6.55 -4.78 -6.62
C LYS A 79 6.60 -6.17 -5.97
N LEU A 80 5.89 -6.38 -4.86
CA LEU A 80 5.84 -7.66 -4.16
C LEU A 80 5.36 -8.78 -5.09
N ILE A 81 4.29 -8.55 -5.86
CA ILE A 81 3.76 -9.54 -6.80
C ILE A 81 4.77 -9.83 -7.91
N LYS A 82 5.36 -8.79 -8.52
CA LYS A 82 6.32 -8.96 -9.64
C LYS A 82 7.65 -9.58 -9.24
N THR A 83 8.12 -9.37 -8.00
CA THR A 83 9.46 -9.81 -7.58
C THR A 83 9.46 -11.09 -6.74
N SER A 84 8.30 -11.58 -6.33
CA SER A 84 8.20 -12.84 -5.58
C SER A 84 7.95 -13.97 -6.58
N PRO A 85 8.86 -14.96 -6.74
CA PRO A 85 8.72 -15.99 -7.76
C PRO A 85 7.37 -16.72 -7.73
N ASP A 86 6.95 -17.15 -6.52
CA ASP A 86 5.68 -17.86 -6.29
C ASP A 86 4.46 -17.08 -6.78
N LEU A 87 4.53 -15.74 -6.78
CA LEU A 87 3.46 -14.86 -7.26
C LEU A 87 3.65 -14.55 -8.75
N ALA A 88 4.86 -14.16 -9.16
CA ALA A 88 5.14 -13.72 -10.53
C ALA A 88 4.79 -14.78 -11.57
N GLU A 89 5.06 -16.06 -11.28
CA GLU A 89 4.81 -17.17 -12.20
C GLU A 89 3.33 -17.56 -12.33
N SER A 90 2.49 -17.20 -11.34
CA SER A 90 1.12 -17.74 -11.20
C SER A 90 0.03 -16.67 -11.12
N CYS A 91 0.38 -15.39 -11.13
CA CYS A 91 -0.55 -14.32 -10.81
C CYS A 91 -1.48 -13.95 -11.98
N THR A 92 -2.59 -14.67 -12.10
CA THR A 92 -3.68 -14.41 -13.06
C THR A 92 -4.80 -13.54 -12.50
N TRP A 93 -4.81 -13.32 -11.18
CA TRP A 93 -5.88 -12.65 -10.44
C TRP A 93 -5.59 -11.18 -10.13
N PHE A 94 -4.37 -10.69 -10.41
CA PHE A 94 -4.00 -9.30 -10.24
C PHE A 94 -3.93 -8.60 -11.60
N PRO A 95 -4.68 -7.50 -11.81
CA PRO A 95 -4.62 -6.79 -13.07
C PRO A 95 -3.22 -6.28 -13.36
N GLU A 96 -2.84 -6.33 -14.63
CA GLU A 96 -1.58 -5.81 -15.15
C GLU A 96 -1.32 -4.40 -14.61
N SER A 97 -0.12 -4.16 -14.05
CA SER A 97 0.17 -2.96 -13.27
C SER A 97 1.61 -2.51 -13.42
N TYR A 98 1.85 -1.20 -13.33
CA TYR A 98 3.15 -0.56 -13.46
C TYR A 98 3.33 0.54 -12.43
N VAL A 99 4.49 0.57 -11.77
CA VAL A 99 4.88 1.60 -10.81
C VAL A 99 5.52 2.77 -11.56
N ILE A 100 4.91 3.96 -11.45
CA ILE A 100 5.35 5.17 -12.15
C ILE A 100 5.76 6.23 -11.14
N TYR A 101 6.92 6.84 -11.34
CA TYR A 101 7.39 7.97 -10.56
C TYR A 101 7.14 9.28 -11.34
N PRO A 102 6.63 10.31 -10.68
CA PRO A 102 6.57 11.66 -11.25
C PRO A 102 7.95 12.16 -11.68
N THR A 103 8.08 12.72 -12.88
CA THR A 103 9.36 13.19 -13.46
C THR A 103 9.99 14.38 -12.72
N ASN A 104 9.17 15.16 -12.03
CA ASN A 104 9.55 16.30 -11.18
C ASN A 104 10.07 15.89 -9.79
N LEU A 105 9.88 14.63 -9.36
CA LEU A 105 10.71 14.08 -8.30
C LEU A 105 12.10 13.89 -8.89
N LYS A 106 13.13 14.51 -8.31
CA LYS A 106 14.53 14.23 -8.64
C LYS A 106 14.79 12.72 -8.48
N THR A 107 14.57 11.96 -9.54
CA THR A 107 15.03 10.59 -9.70
C THR A 107 16.55 10.67 -9.66
N PRO A 108 17.25 9.94 -8.76
CA PRO A 108 18.69 9.88 -8.84
C PRO A 108 19.04 9.30 -10.21
N VAL A 109 19.60 10.14 -11.07
CA VAL A 109 20.25 9.76 -12.31
C VAL A 109 21.32 8.72 -11.97
N ALA A 110 21.50 7.74 -12.85
CA ALA A 110 22.46 6.63 -12.72
C ALA A 110 23.81 7.04 -12.08
N PRO A 111 24.44 6.19 -11.26
CA PRO A 111 25.60 6.60 -10.49
C PRO A 111 26.77 6.94 -11.42
N ALA A 112 27.32 8.13 -11.21
CA ALA A 112 28.62 8.54 -11.72
C ALA A 112 29.70 7.55 -11.28
N GLN A 113 30.65 7.29 -12.18
CA GLN A 113 31.82 6.45 -11.97
C GLN A 113 32.66 7.04 -10.83
N ASN A 114 32.51 6.55 -9.59
CA ASN A 114 33.50 6.71 -8.50
C ASN A 114 33.25 5.70 -7.36
N GLY A 115 33.74 4.47 -7.55
CA GLY A 115 34.70 3.82 -6.65
C GLY A 115 34.33 3.41 -5.21
N ILE A 116 33.12 3.59 -4.67
CA ILE A 116 32.76 3.04 -3.35
C ILE A 116 31.35 2.43 -3.39
N HIS A 117 31.27 1.10 -3.31
CA HIS A 117 30.02 0.34 -3.35
C HIS A 117 29.42 0.15 -1.94
N PRO A 118 28.32 0.85 -1.59
CA PRO A 118 27.36 0.31 -0.64
C PRO A 118 26.62 -0.89 -1.30
N PRO A 119 26.12 -1.87 -0.53
CA PRO A 119 25.43 -3.03 -1.08
C PRO A 119 24.24 -2.58 -1.93
N ILE A 120 24.21 -3.09 -3.17
CA ILE A 120 23.22 -2.80 -4.23
C ILE A 120 21.83 -3.18 -3.70
N HIS A 121 21.09 -2.22 -3.16
CA HIS A 121 19.71 -2.43 -2.71
C HIS A 121 18.76 -1.71 -3.68
N ASN A 122 18.43 -2.41 -4.77
CA ASN A 122 17.36 -2.14 -5.75
C ASN A 122 17.11 -0.68 -6.13
N SER A 123 17.59 -0.29 -7.31
CA SER A 123 17.13 0.91 -8.02
C SER A 123 15.60 0.99 -7.98
N ARG A 124 15.10 2.18 -7.61
CA ARG A 124 13.69 2.55 -7.78
C ARG A 124 13.45 2.65 -9.29
N THR A 125 13.22 1.54 -9.95
CA THR A 125 12.99 1.53 -11.39
C THR A 125 11.56 1.97 -11.66
N ASP A 126 11.44 3.16 -12.21
CA ASP A 126 10.22 3.59 -12.88
C ASP A 126 9.90 2.62 -14.03
N GLU A 127 8.65 2.20 -14.14
CA GLU A 127 8.19 1.24 -15.13
C GLU A 127 7.51 1.89 -16.35
N ARG A 128 7.68 3.20 -16.57
CA ARG A 128 7.06 3.97 -17.65
C ARG A 128 7.27 3.38 -19.04
N GLU A 129 8.48 2.97 -19.38
CA GLU A 129 8.77 2.36 -20.69
C GLU A 129 8.05 1.02 -20.86
N PHE A 130 7.99 0.21 -19.80
CA PHE A 130 7.27 -1.07 -19.81
C PHE A 130 5.76 -0.87 -19.94
N PHE A 131 5.21 0.14 -19.27
CA PHE A 131 3.81 0.54 -19.44
C PHE A 131 3.52 0.93 -20.89
N LEU A 132 4.30 1.85 -21.46
CA LEU A 132 4.10 2.32 -22.84
C LEU A 132 4.23 1.18 -23.87
N ALA A 133 5.18 0.26 -23.67
CA ALA A 133 5.34 -0.91 -24.52
C ALA A 133 4.11 -1.83 -24.48
N SER A 134 3.54 -2.08 -23.30
CA SER A 134 2.31 -2.88 -23.17
C SER A 134 1.10 -2.14 -23.75
N TYR A 135 0.95 -0.86 -23.43
CA TYR A 135 -0.12 -0.01 -23.94
C TYR A 135 -0.16 0.03 -25.47
N ASN A 136 1.00 0.24 -26.13
CA ASN A 136 1.08 0.29 -27.59
C ASN A 136 0.74 -1.05 -28.23
N ARG A 137 1.23 -2.15 -27.65
CA ARG A 137 0.90 -3.51 -28.12
C ARG A 137 -0.62 -3.75 -28.09
N LYS A 138 -1.28 -3.43 -26.97
CA LYS A 138 -2.75 -3.57 -26.85
C LYS A 138 -3.50 -2.73 -27.86
N LYS A 139 -3.00 -1.53 -28.16
CA LYS A 139 -3.57 -0.65 -29.18
C LYS A 139 -3.43 -1.25 -30.58
N GLU A 140 -2.28 -1.83 -30.90
CA GLU A 140 -2.02 -2.51 -32.18
C GLU A 140 -2.88 -3.76 -32.34
N ASP A 141 -3.05 -4.53 -31.27
CA ASP A 141 -3.86 -5.75 -31.24
C ASP A 141 -5.38 -5.49 -31.24
N GLY A 142 -5.80 -4.23 -31.10
CA GLY A 142 -7.22 -3.84 -31.06
C GLY A 142 -7.92 -4.22 -29.75
N GLU A 143 -7.18 -4.45 -28.66
CA GLU A 143 -7.72 -4.75 -27.34
C GLU A 143 -8.28 -3.49 -26.66
N GLY A 144 -9.22 -3.68 -25.72
CA GLY A 144 -9.67 -2.61 -24.81
C GLY A 144 -8.49 -2.05 -24.00
N ASN A 145 -8.25 -0.74 -24.11
CA ASN A 145 -7.02 -0.11 -23.62
C ASN A 145 -7.29 0.94 -22.54
N VAL A 146 -8.29 0.73 -21.69
CA VAL A 146 -8.59 1.62 -20.56
C VAL A 146 -7.73 1.25 -19.35
N TRP A 147 -7.14 2.26 -18.70
CA TRP A 147 -6.28 2.12 -17.52
C TRP A 147 -6.70 3.08 -16.41
N ILE A 148 -6.21 2.81 -15.20
CA ILE A 148 -6.44 3.62 -14.00
C ILE A 148 -5.12 3.96 -13.31
N ALA A 149 -4.84 5.26 -13.14
CA ALA A 149 -3.76 5.78 -12.33
C ALA A 149 -4.24 6.00 -10.89
N LYS A 150 -3.49 5.50 -9.90
CA LYS A 150 -3.86 5.63 -8.47
C LYS A 150 -2.64 5.75 -7.56
N SER A 151 -2.70 6.70 -6.63
CA SER A 151 -1.64 6.93 -5.65
C SER A 151 -1.76 6.02 -4.42
N SER A 152 -0.66 5.84 -3.68
CA SER A 152 -0.70 5.20 -2.35
C SER A 152 -1.09 6.18 -1.22
N ALA A 153 -1.29 7.46 -1.53
CA ALA A 153 -1.75 8.45 -0.57
C ALA A 153 -3.28 8.36 -0.46
N GLY A 154 -3.77 7.93 0.70
CA GLY A 154 -5.16 7.56 0.94
C GLY A 154 -6.14 8.73 0.86
N ALA A 155 -6.45 9.18 -0.35
CA ALA A 155 -7.27 10.36 -0.61
C ALA A 155 -8.77 10.06 -0.76
N LYS A 156 -9.26 8.94 -0.20
CA LYS A 156 -10.70 8.60 -0.11
C LYS A 156 -11.52 8.76 -1.41
N GLY A 157 -10.91 8.53 -2.57
CA GLY A 157 -11.57 8.65 -3.89
C GLY A 157 -10.96 9.73 -4.78
N GLU A 158 -10.26 10.70 -4.20
CA GLU A 158 -9.47 11.69 -4.94
C GLU A 158 -8.14 11.10 -5.42
N GLY A 159 -7.50 11.77 -6.39
CA GLY A 159 -6.18 11.37 -6.89
C GLY A 159 -6.21 10.06 -7.70
N ILE A 160 -7.29 9.85 -8.44
CA ILE A 160 -7.49 8.74 -9.36
C ILE A 160 -7.86 9.32 -10.73
N LEU A 161 -7.23 8.80 -11.79
CA LEU A 161 -7.62 9.09 -13.17
C LEU A 161 -7.88 7.77 -13.90
N ILE A 162 -9.01 7.66 -14.57
CA ILE A 162 -9.31 6.57 -15.51
C ILE A 162 -9.28 7.19 -16.89
N SER A 163 -8.43 6.67 -17.78
CA SER A 163 -8.33 7.14 -19.16
C SER A 163 -7.93 6.00 -20.09
N SER A 164 -8.33 6.11 -21.35
CA SER A 164 -7.82 5.30 -22.45
C SER A 164 -6.55 5.89 -23.07
N GLU A 165 -6.16 7.12 -22.72
CA GLU A 165 -5.00 7.80 -23.29
C GLU A 165 -3.79 7.74 -22.34
N ALA A 166 -2.71 7.11 -22.79
CA ALA A 166 -1.49 6.97 -22.00
C ALA A 166 -0.87 8.32 -21.59
N THR A 167 -0.94 9.33 -22.46
CA THR A 167 -0.42 10.67 -22.20
C THR A 167 -1.14 11.33 -21.04
N GLU A 168 -2.47 11.28 -21.00
CA GLU A 168 -3.25 11.85 -19.89
C GLU A 168 -2.89 11.22 -18.55
N LEU A 169 -2.68 9.89 -18.52
CA LEU A 169 -2.29 9.17 -17.31
C LEU A 169 -0.89 9.58 -16.82
N LEU A 170 0.06 9.71 -17.74
CA LEU A 170 1.43 10.09 -17.42
C LEU A 170 1.51 11.56 -16.98
N ASP A 171 0.86 12.47 -17.70
CA ASP A 171 0.78 13.89 -17.35
C ASP A 171 0.08 14.08 -15.99
N PHE A 172 -0.99 13.32 -15.74
CA PHE A 172 -1.66 13.33 -14.45
C PHE A 172 -0.71 12.97 -13.31
N ILE A 173 0.13 11.93 -13.48
CA ILE A 173 1.11 11.48 -12.49
C ILE A 173 2.25 12.47 -12.34
N ASP A 174 2.76 13.02 -13.43
CA ASP A 174 3.87 13.98 -13.43
C ASP A 174 3.50 15.29 -12.75
N ASN A 175 2.21 15.63 -12.68
CA ASN A 175 1.73 16.76 -11.87
C ASN A 175 1.54 16.43 -10.37
N GLN A 176 1.95 15.24 -9.91
CA GLN A 176 1.83 14.80 -8.51
C GLN A 176 3.20 14.76 -7.79
N GLY A 177 3.18 14.82 -6.46
CA GLY A 177 4.39 14.74 -5.62
C GLY A 177 4.79 13.34 -5.15
N GLN A 178 4.15 12.27 -5.66
CA GLN A 178 4.24 10.93 -5.06
C GLN A 178 4.12 9.81 -6.09
N VAL A 179 4.63 8.63 -5.74
CA VAL A 179 4.58 7.43 -6.60
C VAL A 179 3.15 6.97 -6.86
N HIS A 180 2.89 6.57 -8.10
CA HIS A 180 1.61 6.06 -8.57
C HIS A 180 1.74 4.65 -9.13
N VAL A 181 0.59 3.98 -9.25
CA VAL A 181 0.45 2.77 -10.04
C VAL A 181 -0.51 3.07 -11.18
N ILE A 182 -0.09 2.77 -12.41
CA ILE A 182 -1.01 2.59 -13.54
C ILE A 182 -1.39 1.12 -13.57
N GLN A 183 -2.68 0.82 -13.59
CA GLN A 183 -3.21 -0.54 -13.60
C GLN A 183 -4.26 -0.70 -14.68
N LYS A 184 -4.33 -1.85 -15.34
CA LYS A 184 -5.37 -2.15 -16.33
C LYS A 184 -6.75 -2.01 -15.68
N TYR A 185 -7.62 -1.18 -16.26
CA TYR A 185 -8.97 -1.03 -15.77
C TYR A 185 -9.82 -2.24 -16.21
N LEU A 186 -10.64 -2.76 -15.30
CA LEU A 186 -11.59 -3.83 -15.59
C LEU A 186 -12.80 -3.24 -16.31
N GLU A 187 -12.78 -3.28 -17.64
CA GLU A 187 -13.81 -2.71 -18.52
C GLU A 187 -15.13 -3.50 -18.50
N HIS A 188 -15.07 -4.77 -18.12
CA HIS A 188 -16.23 -5.66 -18.03
C HIS A 188 -16.44 -6.15 -16.59
N PRO A 189 -16.81 -5.27 -15.64
CA PRO A 189 -17.13 -5.70 -14.28
C PRO A 189 -18.42 -6.50 -14.26
N LEU A 190 -18.58 -7.37 -13.26
CA LEU A 190 -19.89 -7.90 -12.92
C LEU A 190 -20.79 -6.77 -12.41
N LEU A 191 -22.03 -6.73 -12.89
CA LEU A 191 -22.98 -5.67 -12.57
C LEU A 191 -24.15 -6.24 -11.76
N LEU A 192 -24.48 -5.57 -10.67
CA LEU A 192 -25.64 -5.90 -9.86
C LEU A 192 -26.91 -5.44 -10.55
N GLU A 193 -27.92 -6.29 -10.55
CA GLU A 193 -29.27 -5.97 -11.02
C GLU A 193 -30.30 -6.08 -9.88
N PRO A 194 -31.30 -5.17 -9.82
CA PRO A 194 -31.49 -4.04 -10.74
C PRO A 194 -30.50 -2.88 -10.50
N GLY A 195 -30.25 -2.09 -11.56
CA GLY A 195 -29.57 -0.79 -11.48
C GLY A 195 -28.22 -0.73 -12.19
N HIS A 196 -27.76 -1.84 -12.78
CA HIS A 196 -26.55 -1.90 -13.60
C HIS A 196 -25.30 -1.28 -12.95
N ARG A 197 -25.07 -1.57 -11.66
CA ARG A 197 -24.01 -0.94 -10.86
C ARG A 197 -22.83 -1.88 -10.59
N LYS A 198 -21.62 -1.35 -10.74
CA LYS A 198 -20.38 -2.03 -10.31
C LYS A 198 -20.26 -2.06 -8.78
N PHE A 199 -19.44 -2.98 -8.27
CA PHE A 199 -19.12 -3.11 -6.85
C PHE A 199 -17.70 -3.67 -6.62
N ASP A 200 -17.24 -3.60 -5.37
CA ASP A 200 -16.06 -4.32 -4.86
C ASP A 200 -16.44 -5.18 -3.65
N ILE A 201 -15.64 -6.21 -3.37
CA ILE A 201 -15.78 -7.08 -2.18
C ILE A 201 -14.67 -6.70 -1.19
N ARG A 202 -15.03 -6.51 0.08
CA ARG A 202 -14.12 -6.11 1.15
C ARG A 202 -13.88 -7.21 2.16
#